data_AF-A0A812GHZ6-F1
#
_entry.id   AF-A0A812GHZ6-F1
#
_cell.length_a   1.000
_cell.length_b   1.000
_cell.length_c   1.000
_cell.angle_alpha   90.00
_cell.angle_beta   90.00
_cell.angle_gamma   90.00
#
_symmetry.space_group_name_H-M   'P 1'
#
loop_
_entity.id
_entity.type
_entity.pdbx_description
1 polymer ?
#
loop_
_entity_poly.entity_id
_entity_poly.type
_entity_poly.pdbx_seq_one_letter_code
_entity_poly.pdbx_strand_id
1 'polypeptide(L)'
;MANLIKTLNVEHDPRFLFDVSFEIRIDSNQDDIDARIMIAKDAVKKDSEGCLQTLKDKFVISNIAISEYDWIDTRDYVSTYFIWYCMLLVVRSNNKQDTEAKDISDFEVIFSPIAFDVLTGYVPKFPSDTSKWKEHTIIFLHYLFKEAGIQDAVAQQRAMNEIKNKYLDFKRSHFFKLTKEENKDRAEWTKNKLESDGAFLPFEIPASNNADNLSLAISLYLWNSRSPFKASIFDEEMNISKSAYVHKLNLSWNQYKHREKNKLKKVKAYSFEMEESLQKKIDHLSKALDMKKNRLIEYLIEQEYTKQTKK
;
A
#
# COMPACT_ATOMS: atom_id res chain seq x y z
N MET A 1 -34.07 -15.90 -13.27
CA MET A 1 -34.90 -15.05 -12.38
C MET A 1 -34.51 -15.31 -10.94
N ALA A 2 -33.36 -14.76 -10.53
CA ALA A 2 -32.86 -14.88 -9.17
C ALA A 2 -33.45 -13.71 -8.36
N ASN A 3 -34.39 -14.04 -7.47
CA ASN A 3 -34.74 -13.36 -6.23
C ASN A 3 -34.53 -11.83 -6.17
N LEU A 4 -35.59 -11.12 -6.59
CA LEU A 4 -36.04 -9.81 -6.11
C LEU A 4 -36.25 -9.81 -4.57
N ILE A 5 -35.20 -10.05 -3.79
CA ILE A 5 -35.26 -10.01 -2.33
C ILE A 5 -34.70 -8.67 -1.85
N LYS A 6 -35.62 -7.87 -1.29
CA LYS A 6 -35.48 -6.60 -0.54
C LYS A 6 -35.50 -5.28 -1.33
N THR A 7 -36.60 -5.05 -2.04
CA THR A 7 -37.13 -3.69 -2.29
C THR A 7 -37.63 -2.98 -1.02
N LEU A 8 -37.71 -3.67 0.12
CA LEU A 8 -38.45 -3.18 1.30
C LEU A 8 -37.66 -2.29 2.28
N ASN A 9 -36.37 -2.00 2.08
CA ASN A 9 -35.59 -1.15 3.01
C ASN A 9 -34.35 -0.49 2.36
N VAL A 10 -34.39 -0.17 1.06
CA VAL A 10 -33.26 0.50 0.36
C VAL A 10 -32.89 1.83 1.03
N GLU A 11 -33.88 2.52 1.59
CA GLU A 11 -33.74 3.74 2.40
C GLU A 11 -32.91 3.59 3.67
N HIS A 12 -32.58 2.37 4.06
CA HIS A 12 -31.73 2.06 5.21
C HIS A 12 -30.39 1.44 4.79
N ASP A 13 -30.18 1.21 3.49
CA ASP A 13 -28.90 0.75 2.98
C ASP A 13 -27.88 1.89 3.09
N PRO A 14 -26.77 1.70 3.83
CA PRO A 14 -25.77 2.74 4.03
C PRO A 14 -25.14 3.22 2.72
N ARG A 15 -25.08 2.38 1.69
CA ARG A 15 -24.56 2.75 0.37
C ARG A 15 -25.50 3.68 -0.38
N PHE A 16 -26.80 3.37 -0.35
CA PHE A 16 -27.84 4.22 -0.94
C PHE A 16 -27.87 5.59 -0.26
N LEU A 17 -27.87 5.60 1.09
CA LEU A 17 -27.83 6.84 1.87
C LEU A 17 -26.57 7.66 1.57
N PHE A 18 -25.42 7.00 1.42
CA PHE A 18 -24.18 7.64 1.04
C PHE A 18 -24.27 8.28 -0.36
N ASP A 19 -24.84 7.61 -1.37
CA ASP A 19 -25.05 8.21 -2.69
C ASP A 19 -26.01 9.39 -2.67
N VAL A 20 -27.15 9.25 -1.99
CA VAL A 20 -28.16 10.31 -1.85
C VAL A 20 -27.55 11.56 -1.22
N SER A 21 -26.58 11.41 -0.30
CA SER A 21 -25.90 12.54 0.33
C SER A 21 -25.17 13.47 -0.67
N PHE A 22 -24.80 12.99 -1.86
CA PHE A 22 -24.15 13.81 -2.91
C PHE A 22 -25.15 14.48 -3.85
N GLU A 23 -26.37 13.92 -3.98
CA GLU A 23 -27.43 14.47 -4.85
C GLU A 23 -28.19 15.62 -4.17
N ILE A 24 -28.20 15.64 -2.83
CA ILE A 24 -28.83 16.70 -2.06
C ILE A 24 -27.82 17.85 -1.92
N ARG A 25 -28.19 19.06 -2.35
CA ARG A 25 -27.43 20.28 -2.05
C ARG A 25 -27.43 20.51 -0.54
N ILE A 26 -26.38 20.05 0.12
CA ILE A 26 -26.18 20.29 1.54
C ILE A 26 -24.91 21.13 1.67
N ASP A 27 -25.02 22.27 2.36
CA ASP A 27 -23.86 22.97 2.90
C ASP A 27 -23.25 22.09 4.01
N SER A 28 -22.48 21.10 3.63
CA SER A 28 -21.78 20.25 4.59
C SER A 28 -20.29 20.54 4.54
N ASN A 29 -19.84 21.36 5.49
CA ASN A 29 -18.44 21.42 5.92
C ASN A 29 -18.03 20.17 6.74
N GLN A 30 -18.83 19.09 6.72
CA GLN A 30 -18.55 17.82 7.37
C GLN A 30 -18.34 16.74 6.31
N ASP A 31 -17.09 16.30 6.19
CA ASP A 31 -16.59 15.42 5.12
C ASP A 31 -16.34 13.98 5.60
N ASP A 32 -17.08 13.51 6.59
CA ASP A 32 -17.04 12.11 7.03
C ASP A 32 -18.31 11.33 6.65
N ILE A 33 -18.17 10.01 6.55
CA ILE A 33 -19.24 9.09 6.12
C ILE A 33 -20.46 9.19 7.03
N ASP A 34 -20.27 9.26 8.35
CA ASP A 34 -21.38 9.20 9.31
C ASP A 34 -22.26 10.45 9.20
N ALA A 35 -21.64 11.62 9.06
CA ALA A 35 -22.35 12.87 8.79
C ALA A 35 -23.17 12.79 7.49
N ARG A 36 -22.55 12.30 6.40
CA ARG A 36 -23.23 12.11 5.10
C ARG A 36 -24.44 11.20 5.19
N ILE A 37 -24.31 10.05 5.86
CA ILE A 37 -25.42 9.11 6.08
C ILE A 37 -26.53 9.76 6.91
N MET A 38 -26.18 10.48 7.99
CA MET A 38 -27.16 11.13 8.86
C MET A 38 -27.99 12.15 8.09
N ILE A 39 -27.35 12.98 7.27
CA ILE A 39 -28.05 14.00 6.49
C ILE A 39 -28.97 13.35 5.45
N ALA A 40 -28.49 12.32 4.75
CA ALA A 40 -29.31 11.58 3.80
C ALA A 40 -30.54 10.93 4.46
N LYS A 41 -30.40 10.37 5.67
CA LYS A 41 -31.53 9.82 6.44
C LYS A 41 -32.60 10.86 6.71
N ASP A 42 -32.20 12.08 7.08
CA ASP A 42 -33.15 13.15 7.37
C ASP A 42 -33.84 13.67 6.10
N ALA A 43 -33.13 13.71 4.98
CA ALA A 43 -33.71 14.08 3.69
C ALA A 43 -34.69 13.02 3.16
N VAL A 44 -34.33 11.73 3.23
CA VAL A 44 -35.20 10.61 2.83
C VAL A 44 -36.50 10.62 3.64
N LYS A 45 -36.45 10.89 4.95
CA LYS A 45 -37.66 11.00 5.80
C LYS A 45 -38.57 12.16 5.41
N LYS A 46 -38.03 13.22 4.83
CA LYS A 46 -38.76 14.45 4.43
C LYS A 46 -39.19 14.42 2.95
N ASP A 47 -38.81 13.38 2.20
CA ASP A 47 -39.20 13.20 0.80
C ASP A 47 -40.70 12.94 0.70
N SER A 48 -41.46 14.01 0.47
CA SER A 48 -42.92 14.01 0.47
C SER A 48 -43.51 13.77 -0.92
N GLU A 49 -42.69 13.78 -1.97
CA GLU A 49 -43.13 13.73 -3.38
C GLU A 49 -42.63 12.50 -4.16
N GLY A 50 -41.90 11.58 -3.53
CA GLY A 50 -41.39 10.38 -4.19
C GLY A 50 -40.26 10.67 -5.19
N CYS A 51 -39.60 11.82 -5.07
CA CYS A 51 -38.51 12.26 -5.93
C CYS A 51 -37.32 11.27 -5.90
N LEU A 52 -37.17 10.51 -4.81
CA LEU A 52 -36.11 9.51 -4.66
C LEU A 52 -36.46 8.15 -5.28
N GLN A 53 -37.67 7.93 -5.79
CA GLN A 53 -38.07 6.61 -6.32
C GLN A 53 -37.20 6.17 -7.49
N THR A 54 -36.91 7.08 -8.43
CA THR A 54 -36.02 6.80 -9.57
C THR A 54 -34.61 6.43 -9.11
N LEU A 55 -34.10 7.02 -8.02
CA LEU A 55 -32.79 6.69 -7.46
C LEU A 55 -32.80 5.31 -6.79
N LYS A 56 -33.87 4.98 -6.06
CA LYS A 56 -34.04 3.64 -5.45
C LYS A 56 -34.09 2.55 -6.51
N ASP A 57 -34.88 2.75 -7.57
CA ASP A 57 -35.02 1.77 -8.65
C ASP A 57 -33.68 1.54 -9.36
N LYS A 58 -32.95 2.61 -9.68
CA LYS A 58 -31.59 2.51 -10.23
C LYS A 58 -30.64 1.78 -9.28
N PHE A 59 -30.67 2.11 -7.99
CA PHE A 59 -29.79 1.50 -7.00
C PHE A 59 -30.00 -0.02 -6.92
N VAL A 60 -31.25 -0.48 -6.91
CA VAL A 60 -31.59 -1.92 -6.84
C VAL A 60 -31.14 -2.68 -8.07
N ILE A 61 -31.20 -2.06 -9.26
CA ILE A 61 -30.82 -2.71 -10.52
C ILE A 61 -29.29 -2.77 -10.66
N SER A 62 -28.59 -1.72 -10.24
CA SER A 62 -27.16 -1.55 -10.50
C SER A 62 -26.24 -2.16 -9.45
N ASN A 63 -26.72 -2.41 -8.23
CA ASN A 63 -25.85 -2.79 -7.11
C ASN A 63 -26.08 -4.21 -6.62
N ILE A 64 -25.00 -4.86 -6.16
CA ILE A 64 -25.09 -6.14 -5.46
C ILE A 64 -25.85 -6.00 -4.14
N ALA A 65 -26.50 -7.08 -3.70
CA ALA A 65 -27.23 -7.08 -2.43
C ALA A 65 -26.28 -6.89 -1.24
N ILE A 66 -26.76 -6.20 -0.19
CA ILE A 66 -25.94 -5.93 1.01
C ILE A 66 -25.47 -7.21 1.72
N SER A 67 -26.22 -8.31 1.60
CA SER A 67 -25.84 -9.63 2.13
C SER A 67 -24.58 -10.20 1.50
N GLU A 68 -24.24 -9.79 0.27
CA GLU A 68 -23.02 -10.25 -0.40
C GLU A 68 -21.73 -9.72 0.27
N TYR A 69 -21.85 -8.77 1.20
CA TYR A 69 -20.74 -8.19 1.97
C TYR A 69 -20.51 -8.89 3.32
N ASP A 70 -21.28 -9.93 3.66
CA ASP A 70 -21.20 -10.58 4.99
C ASP A 70 -19.86 -11.29 5.25
N TRP A 71 -19.02 -11.46 4.23
CA TRP A 71 -17.66 -11.96 4.38
C TRP A 71 -16.69 -10.95 5.02
N ILE A 72 -17.05 -9.66 5.12
CA ILE A 72 -16.23 -8.63 5.76
C ILE A 72 -16.25 -8.82 7.27
N ASP A 73 -15.11 -9.24 7.83
CA ASP A 73 -14.93 -9.35 9.29
C ASP A 73 -14.71 -7.96 9.90
N THR A 74 -15.62 -7.56 10.78
CA THR A 74 -15.63 -6.25 11.43
C THR A 74 -14.48 -6.07 12.43
N ARG A 75 -13.72 -7.13 12.72
CA ARG A 75 -12.59 -7.12 13.67
C ARG A 75 -11.24 -7.15 12.97
N ASP A 76 -11.19 -7.40 11.65
CA ASP A 76 -9.93 -7.49 10.91
C ASP A 76 -9.53 -6.14 10.33
N TYR A 77 -8.79 -5.36 11.13
CA TYR A 77 -8.19 -4.07 10.75
C TYR A 77 -7.48 -4.14 9.39
N VAL A 78 -6.73 -5.22 9.14
CA VAL A 78 -5.92 -5.35 7.93
C VAL A 78 -6.81 -5.44 6.69
N SER A 79 -7.90 -6.21 6.76
CA SER A 79 -8.84 -6.30 5.63
C SER A 79 -9.57 -4.99 5.35
N THR A 80 -10.05 -4.31 6.40
CA THR A 80 -10.76 -3.03 6.28
C THR A 80 -9.83 -1.97 5.72
N TYR A 81 -8.59 -1.92 6.22
CA TYR A 81 -7.57 -1.01 5.73
C TYR A 81 -7.14 -1.32 4.30
N PHE A 82 -6.98 -2.59 3.94
CA PHE A 82 -6.65 -3.00 2.57
C PHE A 82 -7.69 -2.50 1.57
N ILE A 83 -8.97 -2.70 1.89
CA ILE A 83 -10.10 -2.26 1.04
C ILE A 83 -10.13 -0.73 0.94
N TRP A 84 -10.01 -0.03 2.07
CA TRP A 84 -9.94 1.42 2.08
C TRP A 84 -8.77 1.94 1.23
N TYR A 85 -7.61 1.31 1.33
CA TYR A 85 -6.42 1.71 0.58
C TYR A 85 -6.57 1.45 -0.93
N CYS A 86 -7.20 0.35 -1.34
CA CYS A 86 -7.56 0.14 -2.75
C CYS A 86 -8.49 1.25 -3.27
N MET A 87 -9.50 1.64 -2.48
CA MET A 87 -10.40 2.74 -2.84
C MET A 87 -9.64 4.05 -3.02
N LEU A 88 -8.75 4.38 -2.07
CA LEU A 88 -7.87 5.54 -2.15
C LEU A 88 -7.04 5.55 -3.45
N LEU A 89 -6.46 4.40 -3.82
CA LEU A 89 -5.65 4.27 -5.04
C LEU A 89 -6.50 4.44 -6.31
N VAL A 90 -7.73 3.92 -6.35
CA VAL A 90 -8.65 4.11 -7.49
C VAL A 90 -8.99 5.60 -7.68
N VAL A 91 -9.40 6.28 -6.61
CA VAL A 91 -9.72 7.72 -6.66
C VAL A 91 -8.51 8.52 -7.17
N ARG A 92 -7.32 8.18 -6.66
CA ARG A 92 -6.05 8.80 -7.05
C ARG A 92 -5.72 8.59 -8.53
N SER A 93 -5.87 7.38 -9.05
CA SER A 93 -5.62 7.07 -10.46
C SER A 93 -6.56 7.86 -11.38
N ASN A 94 -7.85 7.96 -11.04
CA ASN A 94 -8.82 8.74 -11.79
C ASN A 94 -8.48 10.24 -11.84
N ASN A 95 -8.12 10.83 -10.69
CA ASN A 95 -7.76 12.24 -10.59
C ASN A 95 -6.55 12.60 -11.47
N LYS A 96 -5.63 11.66 -11.68
CA LYS A 96 -4.43 11.86 -12.48
C LYS A 96 -4.61 11.56 -13.98
N GLN A 97 -5.85 11.29 -14.41
CA GLN A 97 -6.18 10.88 -15.78
C GLN A 97 -5.34 9.68 -16.25
N ASP A 98 -5.02 8.78 -15.32
CA ASP A 98 -4.35 7.54 -15.67
C ASP A 98 -5.36 6.63 -16.40
N THR A 99 -5.31 6.66 -17.73
CA THR A 99 -6.25 5.93 -18.60
C THR A 99 -5.98 4.42 -18.63
N GLU A 100 -4.89 3.96 -17.99
CA GLU A 100 -4.49 2.55 -17.92
C GLU A 100 -4.88 1.86 -16.60
N ALA A 101 -5.30 2.62 -15.58
CA ALA A 101 -5.81 2.09 -14.30
C ALA A 101 -7.23 1.47 -14.41
N LYS A 102 -7.44 0.60 -15.40
CA LYS A 102 -8.70 -0.14 -15.59
C LYS A 102 -8.87 -1.29 -14.60
N ASP A 103 -7.80 -1.64 -13.87
CA ASP A 103 -7.78 -2.77 -12.95
C ASP A 103 -7.75 -2.29 -11.50
N ILE A 104 -8.78 -2.64 -10.73
CA ILE A 104 -8.95 -2.24 -9.31
C ILE A 104 -7.92 -2.87 -8.36
N SER A 105 -6.97 -3.64 -8.92
CA SER A 105 -6.00 -4.43 -8.17
C SER A 105 -4.58 -4.39 -8.75
N ASP A 106 -4.32 -3.53 -9.74
CA ASP A 106 -3.00 -3.30 -10.32
C ASP A 106 -2.83 -1.84 -10.72
N PHE A 107 -2.00 -1.09 -10.00
CA PHE A 107 -1.96 0.38 -10.12
C PHE A 107 -0.59 0.85 -10.58
N GLU A 108 -0.55 1.76 -11.56
CA GLU A 108 0.68 2.40 -12.00
C GLU A 108 1.10 3.53 -11.05
N VAL A 109 0.12 4.34 -10.59
CA VAL A 109 0.35 5.55 -9.80
C VAL A 109 0.24 5.30 -8.29
N ILE A 110 0.95 4.29 -7.79
CA ILE A 110 0.97 3.96 -6.35
C ILE A 110 1.79 4.94 -5.53
N PHE A 111 2.94 5.35 -6.06
CA PHE A 111 3.82 6.31 -5.40
C PHE A 111 3.65 7.69 -6.03
N SER A 112 3.74 8.72 -5.21
CA SER A 112 3.77 10.10 -5.65
C SER A 112 5.20 10.55 -5.94
N PRO A 113 5.44 11.36 -6.99
CA PRO A 113 6.70 12.09 -7.15
C PRO A 113 6.82 13.28 -6.18
N ILE A 114 5.74 13.64 -5.47
CA ILE A 114 5.66 14.81 -4.57
C ILE A 114 5.17 14.34 -3.19
N ALA A 115 5.85 14.77 -2.13
CA ALA A 115 5.53 14.40 -0.75
C ALA A 115 4.12 14.84 -0.27
N PHE A 116 3.54 15.87 -0.88
CA PHE A 116 2.25 16.47 -0.52
C PHE A 116 1.31 16.47 -1.72
N ASP A 117 1.02 15.28 -2.22
CA ASP A 117 0.11 15.09 -3.35
C ASP A 117 -1.34 15.20 -2.88
N VAL A 118 -1.96 16.33 -3.18
CA VAL A 118 -3.35 16.63 -2.79
C VAL A 118 -4.28 16.01 -3.83
N LEU A 119 -5.18 15.13 -3.38
CA LEU A 119 -6.26 14.65 -4.23
C LEU A 119 -7.36 15.70 -4.34
N THR A 120 -7.92 15.85 -5.54
CA THR A 120 -9.09 16.66 -5.80
C THR A 120 -10.35 15.83 -5.59
N GLY A 121 -11.33 16.33 -4.84
CA GLY A 121 -12.60 15.65 -4.62
C GLY A 121 -12.73 14.97 -3.26
N TYR A 122 -13.82 14.21 -3.09
CA TYR A 122 -14.13 13.56 -1.82
C TYR A 122 -13.42 12.20 -1.70
N VAL A 123 -12.66 12.01 -0.61
CA VAL A 123 -12.13 10.69 -0.23
C VAL A 123 -12.66 10.31 1.15
N PRO A 124 -13.44 9.22 1.27
CA PRO A 124 -13.87 8.73 2.55
C PRO A 124 -12.69 8.44 3.49
N LYS A 125 -12.66 9.06 4.67
CA LYS A 125 -11.60 8.84 5.66
C LYS A 125 -11.74 7.47 6.33
N PHE A 126 -10.60 6.88 6.71
CA PHE A 126 -10.59 5.64 7.47
C PHE A 126 -11.14 5.85 8.90
N PRO A 127 -12.10 5.04 9.38
CA PRO A 127 -12.68 5.19 10.71
C PRO A 127 -11.69 4.82 11.82
N SER A 128 -11.59 5.69 12.82
CA SER A 128 -10.91 5.37 14.09
C SER A 128 -11.74 4.43 14.97
N ASP A 129 -13.07 4.49 14.90
CA ASP A 129 -13.97 3.64 15.69
C ASP A 129 -14.23 2.28 15.02
N THR A 130 -13.79 1.22 15.71
CA THR A 130 -14.01 -0.18 15.32
C THR A 130 -15.48 -0.56 15.13
N SER A 131 -16.40 0.09 15.85
CA SER A 131 -17.84 -0.19 15.76
C SER A 131 -18.40 0.12 14.36
N LYS A 132 -17.73 1.01 13.63
CA LYS A 132 -18.11 1.49 12.30
C LYS A 132 -17.43 0.77 11.15
N TRP A 133 -16.44 -0.08 11.42
CA TRP A 133 -15.61 -0.68 10.38
C TRP A 133 -16.41 -1.45 9.32
N LYS A 134 -17.45 -2.22 9.69
CA LYS A 134 -18.26 -2.96 8.70
C LYS A 134 -18.95 -2.00 7.72
N GLU A 135 -19.71 -1.05 8.25
CA GLU A 135 -20.49 -0.10 7.47
C GLU A 135 -19.59 0.73 6.56
N HIS A 136 -18.48 1.25 7.10
CA HIS A 136 -17.51 2.03 6.34
C HIS A 136 -16.79 1.19 5.28
N THR A 137 -16.42 -0.06 5.58
CA THR A 137 -15.79 -0.96 4.58
C THR A 137 -16.73 -1.23 3.40
N ILE A 138 -18.02 -1.43 3.68
CA ILE A 138 -19.05 -1.59 2.64
C ILE A 138 -19.13 -0.34 1.77
N ILE A 139 -19.08 0.85 2.39
CA ILE A 139 -19.08 2.13 1.68
C ILE A 139 -17.79 2.33 0.87
N PHE A 140 -16.64 1.92 1.38
CA PHE A 140 -15.37 1.99 0.64
C PHE A 140 -15.43 1.15 -0.63
N LEU A 141 -15.96 -0.09 -0.57
CA LEU A 141 -16.15 -0.92 -1.76
C LEU A 141 -17.16 -0.29 -2.74
N HIS A 142 -18.28 0.21 -2.22
CA HIS A 142 -19.29 0.86 -3.04
C HIS A 142 -18.72 2.08 -3.78
N TYR A 143 -18.01 2.94 -3.07
CA TYR A 143 -17.38 4.12 -3.64
C TYR A 143 -16.26 3.75 -4.62
N LEU A 144 -15.45 2.72 -4.31
CA LEU A 144 -14.47 2.17 -5.24
C LEU A 144 -15.11 1.74 -6.56
N PHE A 145 -16.23 1.01 -6.52
CA PHE A 145 -16.92 0.58 -7.73
C PHE A 145 -17.43 1.76 -8.55
N LYS A 146 -17.99 2.78 -7.89
CA LYS A 146 -18.44 4.02 -8.53
C LYS A 146 -17.30 4.73 -9.24
N GLU A 147 -16.18 4.91 -8.55
CA GLU A 147 -15.00 5.57 -9.09
C GLU A 147 -14.36 4.76 -10.22
N ALA A 148 -14.32 3.43 -10.11
CA ALA A 148 -13.86 2.55 -11.17
C ALA A 148 -14.83 2.45 -12.38
N GLY A 149 -15.98 3.15 -12.35
CA GLY A 149 -16.98 3.11 -13.42
C GLY A 149 -17.75 1.79 -13.53
N ILE A 150 -17.81 1.00 -12.46
CA ILE A 150 -18.46 -0.31 -12.41
C ILE A 150 -19.95 -0.12 -12.05
N GLN A 151 -20.82 -0.17 -13.06
CA GLN A 151 -22.23 0.24 -12.93
C GLN A 151 -23.25 -0.90 -12.83
N ASP A 152 -22.82 -2.16 -12.97
CA ASP A 152 -23.71 -3.33 -12.90
C ASP A 152 -23.31 -4.32 -11.79
N ALA A 153 -24.31 -4.97 -11.21
CA ALA A 153 -24.13 -5.86 -10.07
C ALA A 153 -23.22 -7.07 -10.39
N VAL A 154 -23.22 -7.57 -11.62
CA VAL A 154 -22.38 -8.72 -12.00
C VAL A 154 -20.92 -8.32 -12.02
N ALA A 155 -20.60 -7.16 -12.59
CA ALA A 155 -19.25 -6.60 -12.57
C ALA A 155 -18.80 -6.23 -11.15
N GLN A 156 -19.68 -5.65 -10.31
CA GLN A 156 -19.39 -5.39 -8.90
C GLN A 156 -19.04 -6.68 -8.14
N GLN A 157 -19.79 -7.77 -8.37
CA GLN A 157 -19.48 -9.06 -7.74
C GLN A 157 -18.12 -9.61 -8.16
N ARG A 158 -17.78 -9.51 -9.46
CA ARG A 158 -16.46 -9.94 -9.97
C ARG A 158 -15.34 -9.12 -9.35
N ALA A 159 -15.50 -7.80 -9.32
CA ALA A 159 -14.57 -6.87 -8.69
C ALA A 159 -14.37 -7.16 -7.20
N MET A 160 -15.45 -7.41 -6.47
CA MET A 160 -15.38 -7.78 -5.05
C MET A 160 -14.60 -9.08 -4.82
N ASN A 161 -14.84 -10.10 -5.65
CA ASN A 161 -14.12 -11.37 -5.58
C ASN A 161 -12.63 -11.20 -5.90
N GLU A 162 -12.30 -10.33 -6.85
CA GLU A 162 -10.92 -10.00 -7.19
C GLU A 162 -10.18 -9.31 -6.04
N ILE A 163 -10.77 -8.28 -5.43
CA ILE A 163 -10.22 -7.60 -4.25
C ILE A 163 -10.00 -8.61 -3.12
N LYS A 164 -10.98 -9.50 -2.88
CA LYS A 164 -10.88 -10.55 -1.88
C LYS A 164 -9.71 -11.48 -2.13
N ASN A 165 -9.54 -11.97 -3.36
CA ASN A 165 -8.43 -12.85 -3.72
C ASN A 165 -7.08 -12.12 -3.57
N LYS A 166 -7.00 -10.87 -4.00
CA LYS A 166 -5.81 -10.02 -3.86
C LYS A 166 -5.44 -9.77 -2.40
N TYR A 167 -6.42 -9.57 -1.52
CA TYR A 167 -6.17 -9.48 -0.09
C TYR A 167 -5.58 -10.79 0.47
N LEU A 168 -6.13 -11.94 0.10
CA LEU A 168 -5.63 -13.24 0.53
C LEU A 168 -4.20 -13.51 0.04
N ASP A 169 -3.91 -13.15 -1.20
CA ASP A 169 -2.57 -13.26 -1.78
C ASP A 169 -1.60 -12.25 -1.16
N PHE A 170 -2.05 -11.04 -0.86
CA PHE A 170 -1.28 -10.04 -0.11
C PHE A 170 -0.83 -10.61 1.24
N LYS A 171 -1.73 -11.21 2.02
CA LYS A 171 -1.37 -11.84 3.33
C LYS A 171 -0.29 -12.92 3.21
N ARG A 172 -0.21 -13.59 2.06
CA ARG A 172 0.79 -14.64 1.77
C ARG A 172 2.08 -14.07 1.17
N SER A 173 2.05 -12.83 0.69
CA SER A 173 3.17 -12.19 0.02
C SER A 173 4.33 -11.88 0.97
N HIS A 174 5.53 -11.72 0.40
CA HIS A 174 6.69 -11.25 1.16
C HIS A 174 6.56 -9.81 1.65
N PHE A 175 5.75 -8.98 0.99
CA PHE A 175 5.52 -7.59 1.38
C PHE A 175 4.73 -7.49 2.69
N PHE A 176 3.80 -8.42 2.94
CA PHE A 176 3.06 -8.45 4.19
C PHE A 176 3.96 -8.60 5.42
N LYS A 177 5.16 -9.15 5.28
CA LYS A 177 6.14 -9.23 6.38
C LYS A 177 6.57 -7.86 6.89
N LEU A 178 6.51 -6.80 6.07
CA LEU A 178 6.81 -5.43 6.48
C LEU A 178 5.82 -4.87 7.51
N THR A 179 4.63 -5.48 7.62
CA THR A 179 3.60 -5.09 8.60
C THR A 179 3.85 -5.65 10.00
N LYS A 180 4.84 -6.53 10.15
CA LYS A 180 5.13 -7.21 11.42
C LYS A 180 6.11 -6.42 12.26
N GLU A 181 5.88 -6.41 13.57
CA GLU A 181 6.71 -5.66 14.54
C GLU A 181 8.20 -6.01 14.43
N GLU A 182 8.55 -7.28 14.23
CA GLU A 182 9.94 -7.71 14.06
C GLU A 182 10.63 -7.15 12.80
N ASN A 183 9.87 -6.58 11.86
CA ASN A 183 10.37 -5.96 10.64
C ASN A 183 10.20 -4.42 10.64
N LYS A 184 9.90 -3.79 11.78
CA LYS A 184 9.69 -2.34 11.88
C LYS A 184 10.87 -1.53 11.33
N ASP A 185 12.10 -1.87 11.73
CA ASP A 185 13.32 -1.22 11.23
C ASP A 185 13.46 -1.33 9.70
N ARG A 186 13.06 -2.49 9.15
CA ARG A 186 13.09 -2.71 7.70
C ARG A 186 12.04 -1.86 7.00
N ALA A 187 10.83 -1.78 7.55
CA ALA A 187 9.75 -0.99 6.98
C ALA A 187 10.11 0.50 6.97
N GLU A 188 10.60 1.03 8.10
CA GLU A 188 11.08 2.42 8.22
C GLU A 188 12.22 2.71 7.23
N TRP A 189 13.23 1.84 7.17
CA TRP A 189 14.32 1.99 6.21
C TRP A 189 13.82 1.97 4.76
N THR A 190 12.86 1.09 4.44
CA THR A 190 12.30 0.98 3.08
C THR A 190 11.53 2.24 2.70
N LYS A 191 10.74 2.80 3.62
CA LYS A 191 10.05 4.09 3.43
C LYS A 191 11.05 5.21 3.15
N ASN A 192 12.05 5.38 4.01
CA ASN A 192 13.08 6.41 3.84
C ASN A 192 13.85 6.24 2.54
N LYS A 193 14.09 4.99 2.11
CA LYS A 193 14.77 4.72 0.84
C LYS A 193 13.91 5.11 -0.37
N LEU A 194 12.62 4.76 -0.36
CA LEU A 194 11.66 5.19 -1.39
C LEU A 194 11.59 6.71 -1.49
N GLU A 195 11.46 7.40 -0.35
CA GLU A 195 11.42 8.87 -0.31
C GLU A 195 12.71 9.50 -0.84
N SER A 196 13.87 8.91 -0.52
CA SER A 196 15.15 9.34 -1.10
C SER A 196 15.27 9.10 -2.61
N ASP A 197 14.52 8.13 -3.14
CA ASP A 197 14.41 7.84 -4.57
C ASP A 197 13.29 8.69 -5.22
N GLY A 198 12.68 9.63 -4.49
CA GLY A 198 11.62 10.52 -4.98
C GLY A 198 10.23 9.88 -5.05
N ALA A 199 10.03 8.75 -4.36
CA ALA A 199 8.76 8.02 -4.33
C ALA A 199 8.11 8.10 -2.94
N PHE A 200 6.99 8.81 -2.86
CA PHE A 200 6.27 9.05 -1.61
C PHE A 200 4.97 8.25 -1.56
N LEU A 201 4.57 7.80 -0.37
CA LEU A 201 3.25 7.21 -0.16
C LEU A 201 2.15 8.30 -0.31
N PRO A 202 0.91 7.93 -0.66
CA PRO A 202 -0.23 8.85 -0.65
C PRO A 202 -0.41 9.57 0.69
N PHE A 203 -0.73 10.87 0.67
CA PHE A 203 -0.76 11.73 1.86
C PHE A 203 -1.91 11.41 2.84
N GLU A 204 -2.98 10.78 2.38
CA GLU A 204 -4.23 10.59 3.16
C GLU A 204 -4.20 9.43 4.17
N ILE A 205 -3.00 8.90 4.45
CA ILE A 205 -2.80 7.78 5.38
C ILE A 205 -3.11 8.24 6.82
N PRO A 206 -3.93 7.49 7.59
CA PRO A 206 -4.18 7.79 9.00
C PRO A 206 -2.87 7.84 9.79
N ALA A 207 -2.71 8.85 10.64
CA ALA A 207 -1.50 9.06 11.43
C ALA A 207 -1.30 7.95 12.48
N SER A 208 -0.72 6.82 12.07
CA SER A 208 -0.30 5.73 12.95
C SER A 208 0.78 4.88 12.27
N ASN A 209 1.74 4.36 13.05
CA ASN A 209 2.81 3.51 12.52
C ASN A 209 2.28 2.22 11.85
N ASN A 210 1.15 1.70 12.33
CA ASN A 210 0.51 0.52 11.76
C ASN A 210 -0.09 0.80 10.38
N ALA A 211 -0.68 1.99 10.20
CA ALA A 211 -1.18 2.43 8.91
C ALA A 211 -0.02 2.64 7.94
N ASP A 212 1.04 3.37 8.33
CA ASP A 212 2.20 3.63 7.48
C ASP A 212 2.85 2.36 6.92
N ASN A 213 3.14 1.39 7.79
CA ASN A 213 3.74 0.12 7.37
C ASN A 213 2.81 -0.70 6.49
N LEU A 214 1.50 -0.64 6.76
CA LEU A 214 0.50 -1.34 5.98
C LEU A 214 0.31 -0.70 4.60
N SER A 215 0.24 0.63 4.51
CA SER A 215 0.25 1.36 3.23
C SER A 215 1.48 1.00 2.42
N LEU A 216 2.67 1.06 3.02
CA LEU A 216 3.92 0.69 2.35
C LEU A 216 3.87 -0.73 1.78
N ALA A 217 3.42 -1.69 2.58
CA ALA A 217 3.33 -3.08 2.17
C ALA A 217 2.30 -3.28 1.04
N ILE A 218 1.14 -2.64 1.14
CA ILE A 218 0.08 -2.71 0.12
C ILE A 218 0.53 -2.04 -1.17
N SER A 219 1.13 -0.85 -1.10
CA SER A 219 1.72 -0.14 -2.22
C SER A 219 2.72 -1.02 -2.98
N LEU A 220 3.71 -1.57 -2.29
CA LEU A 220 4.69 -2.45 -2.93
C LEU A 220 4.05 -3.72 -3.51
N TYR A 221 2.98 -4.23 -2.92
CA TYR A 221 2.25 -5.39 -3.42
C TYR A 221 1.44 -5.08 -4.68
N LEU A 222 0.58 -4.05 -4.66
CA LEU A 222 -0.35 -3.70 -5.74
C LEU A 222 0.29 -2.93 -6.90
N TRP A 223 1.57 -2.56 -6.78
CA TRP A 223 2.22 -1.77 -7.81
C TRP A 223 2.34 -2.55 -9.12
N ASN A 224 1.93 -1.94 -10.21
CA ASN A 224 1.95 -2.57 -11.52
C ASN A 224 3.36 -3.03 -11.88
N SER A 225 3.46 -4.32 -12.22
CA SER A 225 4.72 -4.95 -12.62
C SER A 225 5.34 -4.34 -13.87
N ARG A 226 4.52 -3.72 -14.73
CA ARG A 226 4.89 -3.05 -15.98
C ARG A 226 5.19 -1.57 -15.80
N SER A 227 4.77 -0.98 -14.67
CA SER A 227 5.01 0.42 -14.38
C SER A 227 6.51 0.68 -14.23
N PRO A 228 7.10 1.58 -15.04
CA PRO A 228 8.51 1.91 -14.93
C PRO A 228 8.76 2.76 -13.69
N PHE A 229 9.76 2.39 -12.89
CA PHE A 229 10.26 3.23 -11.81
C PHE A 229 11.37 4.13 -12.35
N LYS A 230 11.20 5.44 -12.23
CA LYS A 230 12.26 6.42 -12.48
C LYS A 230 13.18 6.44 -11.26
N ALA A 231 14.33 5.78 -11.36
CA ALA A 231 15.19 5.52 -10.21
C ALA A 231 15.95 6.74 -9.65
N SER A 232 15.73 7.93 -10.20
CA SER A 232 16.38 9.17 -9.78
C SER A 232 15.76 10.35 -10.54
N ILE A 233 15.67 11.51 -9.90
CA ILE A 233 15.35 12.79 -10.58
C ILE A 233 16.55 13.23 -11.45
N PHE A 234 17.74 12.66 -11.23
CA PHE A 234 19.00 13.08 -11.84
C PHE A 234 19.55 12.12 -12.91
N ASP A 235 18.97 10.93 -13.10
CA ASP A 235 19.35 9.98 -14.15
C ASP A 235 18.15 9.72 -15.06
N GLU A 236 18.11 10.41 -16.21
CA GLU A 236 17.03 10.31 -17.20
C GLU A 236 17.00 8.94 -17.93
N GLU A 237 18.03 8.10 -17.80
CA GLU A 237 18.25 6.98 -18.73
C GLU A 237 17.80 5.58 -18.29
N MET A 238 17.32 5.34 -17.07
CA MET A 238 16.86 3.98 -16.71
C MET A 238 15.56 3.92 -15.92
N ASN A 239 14.46 3.82 -16.67
CA ASN A 239 13.25 3.18 -16.19
C ASN A 239 13.57 1.74 -15.80
N ILE A 240 13.40 1.38 -14.53
CA ILE A 240 13.58 0.01 -14.04
C ILE A 240 12.23 -0.63 -13.75
N SER A 241 12.10 -1.93 -14.01
CA SER A 241 10.88 -2.66 -13.64
C SER A 241 10.73 -2.76 -12.12
N LYS A 242 9.49 -2.94 -11.65
CA LYS A 242 9.18 -3.22 -10.24
C LYS A 242 10.06 -4.34 -9.66
N SER A 243 10.21 -5.46 -10.39
CA SER A 243 11.00 -6.60 -9.93
C SER A 243 12.47 -6.26 -9.74
N ALA A 244 13.05 -5.51 -10.69
CA ALA A 244 14.43 -5.04 -10.61
C ALA A 244 14.62 -4.06 -9.45
N TYR A 245 13.66 -3.14 -9.24
CA TYR A 245 13.71 -2.20 -8.13
C TYR A 245 13.60 -2.90 -6.77
N VAL A 246 12.62 -3.79 -6.59
CA VAL A 246 12.46 -4.57 -5.35
C VAL A 246 13.72 -5.41 -5.06
N HIS A 247 14.37 -5.95 -6.10
CA HIS A 247 15.64 -6.64 -5.94
C HIS A 247 16.76 -5.69 -5.44
N LYS A 248 16.92 -4.51 -6.04
CA LYS A 248 17.87 -3.47 -5.61
C LYS A 248 17.60 -3.02 -4.16
N LEU A 249 16.34 -2.83 -3.78
CA LEU A 249 15.94 -2.51 -2.40
C LEU A 249 16.41 -3.59 -1.43
N ASN A 250 16.17 -4.86 -1.74
CA ASN A 250 16.59 -5.97 -0.89
C ASN A 250 18.11 -6.07 -0.73
N LEU A 251 18.87 -5.87 -1.81
CA LEU A 251 20.34 -5.84 -1.76
C LEU A 251 20.82 -4.68 -0.87
N SER A 252 20.24 -3.50 -1.06
CA SER A 252 20.59 -2.28 -0.31
C SER A 252 20.27 -2.43 1.18
N TRP A 253 19.14 -3.04 1.53
CA TRP A 253 18.79 -3.36 2.91
C TRP A 253 19.80 -4.31 3.55
N ASN A 254 20.22 -5.37 2.84
CA ASN A 254 21.21 -6.31 3.36
C ASN A 254 22.56 -5.62 3.60
N GLN A 255 22.97 -4.72 2.72
CA GLN A 255 24.17 -3.90 2.90
C GLN A 255 24.04 -2.96 4.10
N TYR A 256 22.90 -2.27 4.25
CA TYR A 256 22.62 -1.42 5.40
C TYR A 256 22.71 -2.21 6.71
N LYS A 257 22.01 -3.35 6.81
CA LYS A 257 22.04 -4.24 7.97
C LYS A 257 23.45 -4.70 8.31
N HIS A 258 24.26 -5.02 7.30
CA HIS A 258 25.67 -5.39 7.50
C HIS A 258 26.50 -4.21 8.05
N ARG A 259 26.30 -3.00 7.52
CA ARG A 259 26.98 -1.79 7.99
C ARG A 259 26.61 -1.45 9.44
N GLU A 260 25.33 -1.51 9.80
CA GLU A 260 24.87 -1.27 11.17
C GLU A 260 25.45 -2.30 12.16
N LYS A 261 25.47 -3.58 11.77
CA LYS A 261 26.13 -4.63 12.57
C LYS A 261 27.63 -4.35 12.77
N ASN A 262 28.32 -3.85 11.74
CA ASN A 262 29.73 -3.51 11.84
C ASN A 262 29.98 -2.29 12.73
N LYS A 263 29.11 -1.27 12.68
CA LYS A 263 29.16 -0.12 13.60
C LYS A 263 29.07 -0.57 15.05
N LEU A 264 28.11 -1.44 15.38
CA LEU A 264 27.96 -2.00 16.73
C LEU A 264 29.20 -2.77 17.19
N LYS A 265 29.85 -3.49 16.27
CA LYS A 265 31.09 -4.23 16.55
C LYS A 265 32.36 -3.37 16.51
N LYS A 266 32.24 -2.05 16.29
CA LYS A 266 33.38 -1.14 16.07
C LYS A 266 34.32 -1.60 14.95
N VAL A 267 33.78 -2.31 13.96
CA VAL A 267 34.54 -2.79 12.80
C VAL A 267 34.61 -1.65 11.78
N LYS A 268 35.83 -1.17 11.50
CA LYS A 268 36.09 -0.18 10.45
C LYS A 268 36.49 -0.91 9.17
N ALA A 269 35.80 -0.61 8.07
CA ALA A 269 36.23 -1.07 6.76
C ALA A 269 37.41 -0.23 6.27
N TYR A 270 38.46 -0.89 5.82
CA TYR A 270 39.60 -0.26 5.15
C TYR A 270 39.56 -0.64 3.67
N SER A 271 39.71 0.34 2.78
CA SER A 271 39.90 0.12 1.36
C SER A 271 41.38 0.27 1.05
N PHE A 272 41.98 -0.75 0.45
CA PHE A 272 43.39 -0.75 0.05
C PHE A 272 43.46 -0.95 -1.46
N GLU A 273 44.27 -0.14 -2.12
CA GLU A 273 44.73 -0.42 -3.48
C GLU A 273 46.00 -1.26 -3.39
N MET A 274 46.06 -2.35 -4.15
CA MET A 274 47.18 -3.29 -4.14
C MET A 274 47.46 -3.78 -5.55
N GLU A 275 48.70 -4.18 -5.80
CA GLU A 275 49.06 -4.82 -7.07
C GLU A 275 48.28 -6.12 -7.28
N GLU A 276 47.90 -6.39 -8.53
CA GLU A 276 47.19 -7.62 -8.92
C GLU A 276 48.00 -8.88 -8.56
N SER A 277 49.33 -8.79 -8.62
CA SER A 277 50.25 -9.85 -8.22
C SER A 277 50.04 -10.28 -6.75
N LEU A 278 49.75 -9.31 -5.88
CA LEU A 278 49.52 -9.51 -4.45
C LEU A 278 48.11 -10.04 -4.19
N GLN A 279 47.11 -9.57 -4.94
CA GLN A 279 45.75 -10.13 -4.88
C GLN A 279 45.76 -11.64 -5.17
N LYS A 280 46.49 -12.09 -6.19
CA LYS A 280 46.61 -13.52 -6.53
C LYS A 280 47.22 -14.33 -5.38
N LYS A 281 48.22 -13.78 -4.68
CA LYS A 281 48.83 -14.41 -3.50
C LYS A 281 47.84 -14.51 -2.33
N ILE A 282 47.08 -13.45 -2.06
CA ILE A 282 46.03 -13.43 -1.03
C ILE A 282 44.96 -14.48 -1.35
N ASP A 283 44.51 -14.57 -2.60
CA ASP A 283 43.49 -15.54 -3.03
C ASP A 283 43.96 -16.98 -2.87
N HIS A 284 45.22 -17.25 -3.22
CA HIS A 284 45.82 -18.56 -3.03
C HIS A 284 45.93 -18.93 -1.55
N LEU A 285 46.47 -18.03 -0.71
CA LEU A 285 46.61 -18.26 0.73
C LEU A 285 45.25 -18.41 1.42
N SER A 286 44.25 -17.62 1.03
CA SER A 286 42.88 -17.70 1.54
C SER A 286 42.28 -19.08 1.30
N LYS A 287 42.49 -19.65 0.11
CA LYS A 287 42.05 -21.02 -0.21
C LYS A 287 42.86 -22.08 0.52
N ALA A 288 44.19 -21.96 0.53
CA ALA A 288 45.07 -22.95 1.12
C ALA A 288 44.88 -23.10 2.64
N LEU A 289 44.55 -22.00 3.33
CA LEU A 289 44.33 -21.97 4.77
C LEU A 289 42.86 -22.07 5.19
N ASP A 290 41.94 -22.21 4.22
CA ASP A 290 40.49 -22.16 4.43
C ASP A 290 40.03 -20.95 5.27
N MET A 291 40.61 -19.78 4.99
CA MET A 291 40.33 -18.53 5.69
C MET A 291 39.71 -17.50 4.74
N LYS A 292 38.69 -16.78 5.19
CA LYS A 292 38.21 -15.59 4.46
C LYS A 292 39.33 -14.55 4.38
N LYS A 293 39.45 -13.86 3.24
CA LYS A 293 40.50 -12.85 2.98
C LYS A 293 40.69 -11.86 4.14
N ASN A 294 39.62 -11.29 4.67
CA ASN A 294 39.72 -10.36 5.81
C ASN A 294 40.35 -11.02 7.05
N ARG A 295 40.00 -12.27 7.33
CA ARG A 295 40.55 -13.02 8.46
C ARG A 295 42.02 -13.35 8.26
N LEU A 296 42.41 -13.68 7.02
CA LEU A 296 43.81 -13.87 6.65
C LEU A 296 44.63 -12.60 6.89
N ILE A 297 44.13 -11.44 6.46
CA ILE A 297 44.83 -10.17 6.65
C ILE A 297 44.94 -9.82 8.14
N GLU A 298 43.86 -9.96 8.92
CA GLU A 298 43.89 -9.79 10.39
C GLU A 298 44.94 -10.70 11.03
N TYR A 299 44.98 -11.98 10.63
CA TYR A 299 45.95 -12.94 11.14
C TYR A 299 47.40 -12.54 10.83
N LEU A 300 47.67 -12.13 9.59
CA LEU A 300 49.01 -11.71 9.18
C LEU A 300 49.47 -10.45 9.92
N ILE A 301 48.57 -9.47 10.11
CA ILE A 301 48.86 -8.25 10.88
C ILE A 301 49.15 -8.59 12.33
N GLU A 302 48.32 -9.43 12.98
CA GLU A 302 48.49 -9.80 14.39
C GLU A 302 49.79 -10.58 14.63
N GLN A 303 50.12 -11.50 13.73
CA GLN A 303 51.38 -12.22 13.75
C GLN A 303 52.58 -11.27 13.70
N GLU A 304 52.56 -10.33 12.76
CA GLU A 304 53.67 -9.40 12.58
C GLU A 304 53.75 -8.40 13.74
N TYR A 305 52.61 -7.88 14.21
CA TYR A 305 52.55 -7.01 15.39
C TYR A 305 53.12 -7.70 16.63
N THR A 306 52.76 -8.96 16.86
CA THR A 306 53.25 -9.74 18.01
C THR A 306 54.77 -9.89 17.98
N LYS A 307 55.35 -10.17 16.81
CA LYS A 307 56.82 -10.28 16.65
C LYS A 307 57.54 -8.97 16.98
N GLN A 308 56.94 -7.83 16.62
CA GLN A 308 57.56 -6.52 16.83
C GLN A 308 57.41 -5.99 18.26
N THR A 309 56.38 -6.44 18.99
CA THR A 309 56.03 -5.91 20.32
C THR A 309 56.41 -6.81 21.49
N LYS A 310 56.55 -8.13 21.28
CA LYS A 310 57.19 -9.02 22.27
C LYS A 310 58.70 -9.01 22.05
N LYS A 311 59.38 -8.02 22.63
CA LYS A 311 60.82 -8.05 22.88
C LYS A 311 61.10 -8.60 24.27
#